data_AF-A0A2E5ME23-F1
#
_entry.id   AF-A0A2E5ME23-F1
#
_cell.length_a   1.000
_cell.length_b   1.000
_cell.length_c   1.000
_cell.angle_alpha   90.00
_cell.angle_beta   90.00
_cell.angle_gamma   90.00
#
_symmetry.space_group_name_H-M   'P 1'
#
loop_
_entity.id
_entity.type
_entity.pdbx_description
1 polymer ?
#
loop_
_entity_poly.entity_id
_entity_poly.type
_entity_poly.pdbx_seq_one_letter_code
_entity_poly.pdbx_strand_id
1 'polypeptide(L)'
;MTHAEFEKDSNHSFRNRETYRFDELPDDGSYTISIADVYGNITLRGHNGSGAQLIILKTIHGLSEKKAKRVINDSKISVFHLEDEYLIRVRSEKKMQYDRTIENTLEFNLPRNVNINLEILGGDIDLRDLQGEYILNTLGGDVVITSFAGRIESQTSGGNMTVTETEGFIRIHSSGGNISISDSQGQFNASTEGGSIRFSDLNGSIDAQTSGGSIELDHITGDEISCRTSGGNIQAEVISAKVTLKTSGGGINLNNIEGNIDLSTSGGNIDAVLCKGSLKCNTSAGNISLEEVIGSVDAFTSAGNISLDLTYDSSIKDYSFNMETDAGDLIVHIPKGLPVSIESTIYGTGSTKELNSEIPLKITSKGSTVKGTGTVKGGTIPLLLTAHYGSITIKQN
;
A
#
# COMPACT_ATOMS: atom_id res chain seq x y z
N MET A 1 39.44 12.32 12.41
CA MET A 1 40.45 11.45 13.05
C MET A 1 40.01 10.00 12.94
N THR A 2 40.90 9.08 12.57
CA THR A 2 40.59 7.64 12.49
C THR A 2 41.16 6.90 13.69
N HIS A 3 40.37 6.00 14.27
CA HIS A 3 40.82 5.12 15.36
C HIS A 3 40.39 3.69 15.05
N ALA A 4 41.33 2.74 15.12
CA ALA A 4 41.08 1.33 14.78
C ALA A 4 41.50 0.42 15.95
N GLU A 5 40.58 -0.44 16.40
CA GLU A 5 40.80 -1.40 17.48
C GLU A 5 40.58 -2.83 16.97
N PHE A 6 41.36 -3.79 17.50
CA PHE A 6 41.22 -5.21 17.19
C PHE A 6 41.30 -6.03 18.48
N GLU A 7 40.23 -6.75 18.80
CA GLU A 7 40.11 -7.49 20.05
C GLU A 7 39.62 -8.94 19.80
N LYS A 8 40.06 -9.85 20.68
CA LYS A 8 39.61 -11.24 20.71
C LYS A 8 38.52 -11.38 21.76
N ASP A 9 37.35 -11.84 21.36
CA ASP A 9 36.20 -12.07 22.24
C ASP A 9 36.26 -13.50 22.84
N SER A 10 35.55 -13.74 23.95
CA SER A 10 35.57 -15.01 24.69
C SER A 10 35.02 -16.20 23.91
N ASN A 11 34.33 -15.97 22.79
CA ASN A 11 33.64 -16.98 21.99
C ASN A 11 34.34 -17.36 20.66
N HIS A 12 35.67 -17.29 20.58
CA HIS A 12 36.43 -17.58 19.34
C HIS A 12 36.04 -16.66 18.15
N SER A 13 35.60 -15.44 18.44
CA SER A 13 35.38 -14.38 17.47
C SER A 13 36.40 -13.26 17.63
N PHE A 14 36.64 -12.53 16.55
CA PHE A 14 37.46 -11.33 16.54
C PHE A 14 36.61 -10.14 16.13
N ARG A 15 36.85 -8.99 16.74
CA ARG A 15 36.18 -7.73 16.37
C ARG A 15 37.20 -6.74 15.89
N ASN A 16 36.87 -6.02 14.82
CA ASN A 16 37.59 -4.85 14.37
C ASN A 16 36.64 -3.66 14.31
N ARG A 17 37.00 -2.58 14.99
CA ARG A 17 36.20 -1.36 15.06
C ARG A 17 37.01 -0.22 14.49
N GLU A 18 36.48 0.47 13.48
CA GLU A 18 37.04 1.69 12.91
C GLU A 18 36.09 2.84 13.17
N THR A 19 36.58 3.96 13.71
CA THR A 19 35.78 5.17 13.95
C THR A 19 36.28 6.32 13.09
N TYR A 20 35.38 6.98 12.37
CA TYR A 20 35.60 8.17 11.57
C TYR A 20 34.73 9.31 12.14
N ARG A 21 35.30 10.50 12.25
CA ARG A 21 34.62 11.70 12.75
C ARG A 21 34.73 12.83 11.74
N PHE A 22 33.62 13.52 11.52
CA PHE A 22 33.47 14.66 10.62
C PHE A 22 32.92 15.82 11.45
N ASP A 23 33.79 16.58 12.11
CA ASP A 23 33.37 17.53 13.16
C ASP A 23 32.59 18.74 12.60
N GLU A 24 32.77 19.08 11.32
CA GLU A 24 32.19 20.26 10.67
C GLU A 24 31.05 19.93 9.67
N LEU A 25 30.53 18.71 9.67
CA LEU A 25 29.44 18.34 8.76
C LEU A 25 28.16 19.16 9.09
N PRO A 26 27.64 20.01 8.20
CA PRO A 26 26.51 20.89 8.50
C PRO A 26 25.17 20.13 8.52
N ASP A 27 24.20 20.71 9.24
CA ASP A 27 22.81 20.23 9.37
C ASP A 27 21.87 21.06 8.47
N ASP A 28 22.15 21.12 7.17
CA ASP A 28 21.49 22.04 6.23
C ASP A 28 21.11 21.42 4.88
N GLY A 29 21.35 20.12 4.69
CA GLY A 29 21.03 19.39 3.46
C GLY A 29 22.03 19.62 2.32
N SER A 30 23.14 20.32 2.56
CA SER A 30 24.18 20.55 1.54
C SER A 30 25.02 19.31 1.23
N TYR A 31 25.21 18.42 2.21
CA TYR A 31 26.08 17.26 2.07
C TYR A 31 25.36 16.02 1.56
N THR A 32 26.08 15.23 0.77
CA THR A 32 25.68 13.88 0.34
C THR A 32 26.62 12.84 0.94
N ILE A 33 26.06 11.73 1.44
CA ILE A 33 26.83 10.54 1.83
C ILE A 33 26.51 9.42 0.85
N SER A 34 27.56 8.91 0.21
CA SER A 34 27.48 7.82 -0.75
C SER A 34 28.12 6.56 -0.16
N ILE A 35 27.34 5.49 -0.01
CA ILE A 35 27.80 4.17 0.45
C ILE A 35 27.56 3.16 -0.67
N ALA A 36 28.62 2.53 -1.18
CA ALA A 36 28.53 1.62 -2.33
C ALA A 36 29.43 0.39 -2.17
N ASP A 37 29.03 -0.72 -2.81
CA ASP A 37 29.81 -1.97 -2.89
C ASP A 37 30.14 -2.60 -1.51
N VAL A 38 29.26 -2.45 -0.53
CA VAL A 38 29.42 -3.02 0.83
C VAL A 38 28.42 -4.15 1.06
N TYR A 39 28.84 -5.23 1.73
CA TYR A 39 27.95 -6.21 2.37
C TYR A 39 27.89 -5.90 3.85
N GLY A 40 26.70 -5.79 4.43
CA GLY A 40 26.54 -5.60 5.86
C GLY A 40 25.32 -4.77 6.22
N ASN A 41 25.02 -4.76 7.51
CA ASN A 41 23.89 -3.99 8.05
C ASN A 41 24.28 -2.53 8.16
N ILE A 42 23.37 -1.64 7.80
CA ILE A 42 23.57 -0.20 7.84
C ILE A 42 22.57 0.40 8.83
N THR A 43 23.08 1.16 9.78
CA THR A 43 22.26 1.92 10.73
C THR A 43 22.56 3.40 10.58
N LEU A 44 21.55 4.19 10.23
CA LEU A 44 21.61 5.63 10.10
C LEU A 44 20.77 6.26 11.22
N ARG A 45 21.36 7.18 11.98
CA ARG A 45 20.73 7.86 13.11
C ARG A 45 20.95 9.37 13.01
N GLY A 46 19.87 10.13 12.94
CA GLY A 46 19.94 11.58 12.94
C GLY A 46 20.04 12.18 14.33
N HIS A 47 20.78 13.28 14.45
CA HIS A 47 20.85 14.13 15.64
C HIS A 47 20.81 15.60 15.23
N ASN A 48 20.46 16.46 16.19
CA ASN A 48 20.43 17.89 15.95
C ASN A 48 21.85 18.46 15.90
N GLY A 49 22.09 19.40 14.99
CA GLY A 49 23.33 20.17 14.92
C GLY A 49 24.41 19.49 14.08
N SER A 50 25.52 20.21 13.90
CA SER A 50 26.62 19.79 13.05
C SER A 50 27.44 18.65 13.65
N GLY A 51 28.19 17.99 12.79
CA GLY A 51 29.11 16.92 13.14
C GLY A 51 28.53 15.55 12.82
N ALA A 52 29.40 14.58 12.50
CA ALA A 52 28.98 13.21 12.25
C ALA A 52 30.02 12.19 12.71
N GLN A 53 29.56 10.96 12.96
CA GLN A 53 30.40 9.84 13.32
C GLN A 53 29.98 8.58 12.60
N LEU A 54 30.93 7.97 11.88
CA LEU A 54 30.78 6.64 11.28
C LEU A 54 31.60 5.63 12.08
N ILE A 55 30.96 4.55 12.50
CA ILE A 55 31.60 3.37 13.09
C ILE A 55 31.45 2.22 12.11
N ILE A 56 32.57 1.61 11.71
CA ILE A 56 32.59 0.37 10.94
C ILE A 56 33.01 -0.74 11.89
N LEU A 57 32.09 -1.66 12.18
CA LEU A 57 32.33 -2.84 13.00
C LEU A 57 32.39 -4.07 12.10
N LYS A 58 33.45 -4.86 12.27
CA LYS A 58 33.63 -6.15 11.61
C LYS A 58 33.70 -7.24 12.66
N THR A 59 32.79 -8.20 12.61
CA THR A 59 32.80 -9.36 13.49
C THR A 59 33.19 -10.58 12.68
N ILE A 60 34.26 -11.26 13.09
CA ILE A 60 34.81 -12.42 12.40
C ILE A 60 34.63 -13.66 13.26
N HIS A 61 34.08 -14.72 12.69
CA HIS A 61 33.74 -15.96 13.41
C HIS A 61 34.56 -17.16 12.93
N GLY A 62 34.95 -18.04 13.87
CA GLY A 62 35.44 -19.39 13.54
C GLY A 62 36.79 -19.45 12.83
N LEU A 63 37.58 -18.37 12.88
CA LEU A 63 38.91 -18.30 12.26
C LEU A 63 40.01 -18.21 13.31
N SER A 64 41.25 -18.53 12.91
CA SER A 64 42.43 -18.18 13.71
C SER A 64 42.77 -16.71 13.54
N GLU A 65 43.46 -16.10 14.50
CA GLU A 65 43.81 -14.67 14.47
C GLU A 65 44.51 -14.26 13.16
N LYS A 66 45.45 -15.08 12.68
CA LYS A 66 46.15 -14.85 11.41
C LYS A 66 45.20 -14.82 10.21
N LYS A 67 44.20 -15.71 10.18
CA LYS A 67 43.18 -15.75 9.12
C LYS A 67 42.19 -14.59 9.26
N ALA A 68 41.77 -14.25 10.48
CA ALA A 68 40.89 -13.11 10.75
C ALA A 68 41.50 -11.79 10.28
N LYS A 69 42.79 -11.54 10.58
CA LYS A 69 43.53 -10.37 10.09
C LYS A 69 43.57 -10.30 8.55
N ARG A 70 43.67 -11.44 7.87
CA ARG A 70 43.61 -11.50 6.40
C ARG A 70 42.23 -11.13 5.87
N VAL A 71 41.16 -11.69 6.46
CA VAL A 71 39.78 -11.37 6.07
C VAL A 71 39.47 -9.89 6.26
N ILE A 72 39.92 -9.27 7.36
CA ILE A 72 39.77 -7.81 7.58
C ILE A 72 40.42 -7.00 6.45
N ASN A 73 41.63 -7.37 6.06
CA ASN A 73 42.38 -6.69 5.01
C ASN A 73 41.78 -6.91 3.61
N ASP A 74 41.25 -8.11 3.34
CA ASP A 74 40.61 -8.42 2.06
C ASP A 74 39.21 -7.79 1.93
N SER A 75 38.55 -7.47 3.05
CA SER A 75 37.26 -6.79 3.14
C SER A 75 37.39 -5.28 3.44
N LYS A 76 38.53 -4.64 3.15
CA LYS A 76 38.76 -3.25 3.55
C LYS A 76 37.71 -2.29 2.94
N ILE A 77 37.14 -1.45 3.80
CA ILE A 77 36.19 -0.40 3.45
C ILE A 77 36.93 0.93 3.64
N SER A 78 36.89 1.79 2.62
CA SER A 78 37.57 3.08 2.61
C SER A 78 36.55 4.21 2.67
N VAL A 79 36.89 5.22 3.47
CA VAL A 79 36.08 6.40 3.74
C VAL A 79 36.84 7.63 3.25
N PHE A 80 36.22 8.42 2.37
CA PHE A 80 36.79 9.64 1.81
C PHE A 80 35.88 10.83 2.15
N HIS A 81 36.46 11.90 2.68
CA HIS A 81 35.79 13.19 2.88
C HIS A 81 36.26 14.16 1.78
N LEU A 82 35.36 14.52 0.87
CA LEU A 82 35.61 15.42 -0.25
C LEU A 82 34.85 16.72 0.04
N GLU A 83 35.46 17.59 0.84
CA GLU A 83 34.84 18.84 1.33
C GLU A 83 34.41 19.78 0.19
N ASP A 84 35.25 19.94 -0.83
CA ASP A 84 34.96 20.78 -2.02
C ASP A 84 33.76 20.27 -2.83
N GLU A 85 33.43 18.97 -2.71
CA GLU A 85 32.30 18.32 -3.38
C GLU A 85 31.09 18.13 -2.44
N TYR A 86 31.18 18.56 -1.17
CA TYR A 86 30.18 18.30 -0.14
C TYR A 86 29.79 16.81 -0.04
N LEU A 87 30.80 15.92 -0.14
CA LEU A 87 30.60 14.48 -0.29
C LEU A 87 31.42 13.64 0.71
N ILE A 88 30.74 12.73 1.40
CA ILE A 88 31.38 11.62 2.11
C ILE A 88 31.17 10.34 1.29
N ARG A 89 32.25 9.69 0.87
CA ARG A 89 32.20 8.45 0.08
C ARG A 89 32.74 7.28 0.89
N VAL A 90 31.90 6.25 1.09
CA VAL A 90 32.23 4.99 1.75
C VAL A 90 32.10 3.87 0.73
N ARG A 91 33.19 3.12 0.50
CA ARG A 91 33.17 2.01 -0.47
C ARG A 91 34.18 0.93 -0.14
N SER A 92 33.94 -0.29 -0.59
CA SER A 92 34.97 -1.32 -0.55
C SER A 92 36.13 -1.00 -1.52
N GLU A 93 37.36 -1.36 -1.13
CA GLU A 93 38.54 -1.19 -1.99
C GLU A 93 38.62 -2.26 -3.09
N LYS A 94 38.06 -3.44 -2.82
CA LYS A 94 38.01 -4.58 -3.72
C LYS A 94 36.56 -5.01 -3.87
N LYS A 95 36.22 -5.58 -5.02
CA LYS A 95 34.91 -6.20 -5.23
C LYS A 95 34.67 -7.24 -4.13
N MET A 96 33.70 -6.96 -3.27
CA MET A 96 33.34 -7.86 -2.18
C MET A 96 32.63 -9.09 -2.75
N GLN A 97 32.89 -10.24 -2.14
CA GLN A 97 32.09 -11.45 -2.31
C GLN A 97 31.44 -11.76 -0.96
N TYR A 98 30.25 -12.37 -1.01
CA TYR A 98 29.59 -12.82 0.20
C TYR A 98 30.47 -13.83 0.95
N ASP A 99 30.79 -13.53 2.21
CA ASP A 99 31.62 -14.35 3.09
C ASP A 99 30.94 -14.51 4.44
N ARG A 100 30.53 -15.74 4.77
CA ARG A 100 29.84 -16.08 6.02
C ARG A 100 30.71 -15.95 7.27
N THR A 101 32.02 -15.76 7.11
CA THR A 101 32.95 -15.66 8.24
C THR A 101 33.09 -14.25 8.77
N ILE A 102 32.55 -13.25 8.07
CA ILE A 102 32.59 -11.84 8.44
C ILE A 102 31.20 -11.20 8.35
N GLU A 103 30.84 -10.49 9.41
CA GLU A 103 29.67 -9.62 9.46
C GLU A 103 30.16 -8.18 9.55
N ASN A 104 29.70 -7.32 8.64
CA ASN A 104 29.96 -5.88 8.72
C ASN A 104 28.72 -5.16 9.23
N THR A 105 28.92 -4.19 10.10
CA THR A 105 27.90 -3.25 10.57
C THR A 105 28.46 -1.85 10.43
N LEU A 106 27.75 -0.97 9.72
CA LEU A 106 28.11 0.44 9.60
C LEU A 106 27.06 1.25 10.37
N GLU A 107 27.48 1.90 11.44
CA GLU A 107 26.64 2.79 12.23
C GLU A 107 27.04 4.24 11.93
N PHE A 108 26.14 5.02 11.36
CA PHE A 108 26.37 6.41 11.02
C PHE A 108 25.43 7.32 11.83
N ASN A 109 26.01 8.06 12.78
CA ASN A 109 25.35 9.19 13.43
C ASN A 109 25.59 10.45 12.61
N LEU A 110 24.51 11.09 12.18
CA LEU A 110 24.50 12.17 11.19
C LEU A 110 23.68 13.35 11.70
N PRO A 111 23.94 14.58 11.22
CA PRO A 111 22.98 15.67 11.29
C PRO A 111 21.64 15.24 10.67
N ARG A 112 20.53 15.82 11.12
CA ARG A 112 19.20 15.45 10.63
C ARG A 112 19.08 15.67 9.12
N ASN A 113 19.55 16.82 8.62
CA ASN A 113 19.35 17.26 7.25
C ASN A 113 20.60 16.98 6.39
N VAL A 114 20.61 15.81 5.74
CA VAL A 114 21.68 15.35 4.83
C VAL A 114 21.07 14.49 3.72
N ASN A 115 21.78 14.28 2.61
CA ASN A 115 21.31 13.39 1.54
C ASN A 115 22.07 12.06 1.56
N ILE A 116 21.40 10.95 1.26
CA ILE A 116 22.02 9.61 1.26
C ILE A 116 21.81 8.93 -0.10
N ASN A 117 22.90 8.40 -0.64
CA ASN A 117 22.85 7.40 -1.69
C ASN A 117 23.50 6.11 -1.20
N LEU A 118 22.70 5.06 -1.06
CA LEU A 118 23.10 3.79 -0.50
C LEU A 118 22.85 2.66 -1.50
N GLU A 119 23.90 1.96 -1.90
CA GLU A 119 23.85 0.76 -2.73
C GLU A 119 24.67 -0.35 -2.07
N ILE A 120 23.98 -1.26 -1.36
CA ILE A 120 24.61 -2.39 -0.69
C ILE A 120 24.28 -3.72 -1.38
N LEU A 121 25.24 -4.63 -1.30
CA LEU A 121 25.16 -5.94 -1.94
C LEU A 121 24.33 -6.94 -1.11
N GLY A 122 23.90 -6.54 0.08
CA GLY A 122 23.05 -7.27 1.00
C GLY A 122 23.27 -6.85 2.46
N GLY A 123 22.25 -7.02 3.28
CA GLY A 123 22.18 -6.58 4.68
C GLY A 123 20.96 -5.70 4.92
N ASP A 124 20.61 -5.55 6.20
CA ASP A 124 19.47 -4.76 6.62
C ASP A 124 19.82 -3.27 6.66
N ILE A 125 18.85 -2.42 6.36
CA ILE A 125 18.97 -0.97 6.43
C ILE A 125 18.00 -0.47 7.49
N ASP A 126 18.52 0.24 8.49
CA ASP A 126 17.74 0.85 9.55
C ASP A 126 18.04 2.36 9.61
N LEU A 127 17.04 3.18 9.32
CA LEU A 127 17.11 4.63 9.29
C LEU A 127 16.18 5.23 10.35
N ARG A 128 16.69 6.19 11.12
CA ARG A 128 15.89 6.91 12.12
C ARG A 128 16.24 8.39 12.25
N ASP A 129 15.23 9.24 12.46
CA ASP A 129 15.35 10.65 12.87
C ASP A 129 16.04 11.56 11.83
N LEU A 130 15.79 11.34 10.54
CA LEU A 130 16.52 11.96 9.43
C LEU A 130 15.62 12.76 8.48
N GLN A 131 16.23 13.63 7.68
CA GLN A 131 15.57 14.48 6.70
C GLN A 131 16.45 14.66 5.46
N GLY A 132 15.84 14.67 4.28
CA GLY A 132 16.53 14.98 3.01
C GLY A 132 16.06 14.14 1.84
N GLU A 133 16.95 13.89 0.88
CA GLU A 133 16.72 13.00 -0.27
C GLU A 133 17.56 11.72 -0.17
N TYR A 134 16.87 10.57 -0.18
CA TYR A 134 17.45 9.27 0.16
C TYR A 134 17.16 8.26 -0.97
N ILE A 135 18.22 7.68 -1.52
CA ILE A 135 18.18 6.52 -2.41
C ILE A 135 18.76 5.34 -1.66
N LEU A 136 17.96 4.29 -1.42
CA LEU A 136 18.30 3.16 -0.56
C LEU A 136 18.09 1.83 -1.29
N ASN A 137 19.17 1.26 -1.81
CA ASN A 137 19.15 0.02 -2.58
C ASN A 137 19.90 -1.10 -1.83
N THR A 138 19.24 -2.24 -1.64
CA THR A 138 19.87 -3.47 -1.14
C THR A 138 19.48 -4.65 -2.02
N LEU A 139 20.43 -5.55 -2.31
CA LEU A 139 20.12 -6.80 -3.02
C LEU A 139 19.41 -7.84 -2.13
N GLY A 140 19.29 -7.58 -0.82
CA GLY A 140 18.56 -8.43 0.11
C GLY A 140 18.76 -7.98 1.56
N GLY A 141 17.74 -8.17 2.38
CA GLY A 141 17.67 -7.61 3.74
C GLY A 141 16.47 -6.67 3.88
N ASP A 142 16.03 -6.51 5.13
CA ASP A 142 14.88 -5.70 5.48
C ASP A 142 15.26 -4.22 5.51
N VAL A 143 14.30 -3.35 5.18
CA VAL A 143 14.47 -1.90 5.22
C VAL A 143 13.49 -1.34 6.24
N VAL A 144 14.00 -0.66 7.25
CA VAL A 144 13.23 0.01 8.29
C VAL A 144 13.53 1.51 8.23
N ILE A 145 12.48 2.31 8.11
CA ILE A 145 12.54 3.77 8.05
C ILE A 145 11.58 4.32 9.10
N THR A 146 12.11 5.09 10.04
CA THR A 146 11.34 5.64 11.16
C THR A 146 11.64 7.13 11.34
N SER A 147 10.61 7.94 11.55
CA SER A 147 10.75 9.38 11.86
C SER A 147 11.57 10.11 10.78
N PHE A 148 11.06 10.13 9.54
CA PHE A 148 11.76 10.70 8.37
C PHE A 148 10.97 11.81 7.66
N ALA A 149 11.64 12.88 7.23
CA ALA A 149 11.02 13.93 6.42
C ALA A 149 11.74 14.14 5.08
N GLY A 150 11.01 14.18 3.97
CA GLY A 150 11.55 14.48 2.64
C GLY A 150 11.23 13.43 1.58
N ARG A 151 12.24 13.03 0.79
CA ARG A 151 12.07 12.11 -0.34
C ARG A 151 12.84 10.81 -0.10
N ILE A 152 12.15 9.67 -0.18
CA ILE A 152 12.77 8.35 -0.21
C ILE A 152 12.43 7.64 -1.52
N GLU A 153 13.46 7.08 -2.14
CA GLU A 153 13.35 5.99 -3.11
C GLU A 153 14.11 4.78 -2.56
N SER A 154 13.40 3.68 -2.27
CA SER A 154 14.04 2.48 -1.73
C SER A 154 13.64 1.21 -2.46
N GLN A 155 14.61 0.32 -2.64
CA GLN A 155 14.43 -0.98 -3.29
C GLN A 155 15.15 -2.11 -2.56
N THR A 156 14.46 -3.25 -2.40
CA THR A 156 15.04 -4.53 -1.94
C THR A 156 14.60 -5.68 -2.85
N SER A 157 15.43 -6.70 -3.04
CA SER A 157 15.05 -7.88 -3.86
C SER A 157 14.21 -8.91 -3.10
N GLY A 158 14.08 -8.82 -1.77
CA GLY A 158 13.32 -9.83 -1.03
C GLY A 158 13.05 -9.56 0.44
N GLY A 159 13.64 -8.53 1.04
CA GLY A 159 13.31 -8.16 2.41
C GLY A 159 11.98 -7.42 2.52
N ASN A 160 11.48 -7.37 3.74
CA ASN A 160 10.32 -6.56 4.09
C ASN A 160 10.73 -5.08 4.17
N MET A 161 9.78 -4.19 3.91
CA MET A 161 9.98 -2.75 4.06
C MET A 161 8.97 -2.21 5.06
N THR A 162 9.45 -1.58 6.13
CA THR A 162 8.62 -0.94 7.15
C THR A 162 8.93 0.54 7.19
N VAL A 163 7.92 1.38 6.98
CA VAL A 163 8.02 2.83 7.00
C VAL A 163 7.05 3.37 8.05
N THR A 164 7.54 4.18 8.97
CA THR A 164 6.79 4.65 10.15
C THR A 164 7.11 6.11 10.42
N GLU A 165 6.11 6.90 10.81
CA GLU A 165 6.30 8.31 11.21
C GLU A 165 7.01 9.16 10.14
N THR A 166 6.55 9.11 8.89
CA THR A 166 7.21 9.80 7.78
C THR A 166 6.38 10.92 7.17
N GLU A 167 7.05 11.96 6.66
CA GLU A 167 6.44 13.07 5.94
C GLU A 167 7.12 13.29 4.58
N GLY A 168 6.35 13.31 3.50
CA GLY A 168 6.84 13.70 2.17
C GLY A 168 6.56 12.66 1.08
N PHE A 169 7.53 12.41 0.21
CA PHE A 169 7.38 11.50 -0.94
C PHE A 169 8.11 10.19 -0.68
N ILE A 170 7.37 9.08 -0.59
CA ILE A 170 7.89 7.76 -0.28
C ILE A 170 7.62 6.82 -1.46
N ARG A 171 8.67 6.41 -2.17
CA ARG A 171 8.61 5.38 -3.20
C ARG A 171 9.40 4.15 -2.75
N ILE A 172 8.71 3.03 -2.59
CA ILE A 172 9.32 1.79 -2.10
C ILE A 172 8.94 0.58 -2.95
N HIS A 173 9.91 -0.30 -3.17
CA HIS A 173 9.76 -1.51 -3.97
C HIS A 173 10.44 -2.72 -3.32
N SER A 174 9.73 -3.84 -3.20
CA SER A 174 10.30 -5.13 -2.81
C SER A 174 9.91 -6.22 -3.78
N SER A 175 10.84 -6.99 -4.34
CA SER A 175 10.43 -8.06 -5.27
C SER A 175 9.66 -9.18 -4.55
N GLY A 176 9.96 -9.50 -3.30
CA GLY A 176 9.34 -10.64 -2.59
C GLY A 176 8.80 -10.39 -1.18
N GLY A 177 9.24 -9.32 -0.52
CA GLY A 177 8.88 -9.05 0.87
C GLY A 177 7.61 -8.22 1.01
N ASN A 178 7.05 -8.21 2.23
CA ASN A 178 5.89 -7.41 2.57
C ASN A 178 6.28 -5.94 2.75
N ILE A 179 5.32 -5.05 2.49
CA ILE A 179 5.48 -3.62 2.68
C ILE A 179 4.45 -3.14 3.71
N SER A 180 4.91 -2.42 4.73
CA SER A 180 4.05 -1.78 5.73
C SER A 180 4.41 -0.30 5.85
N ILE A 181 3.43 0.60 5.68
CA ILE A 181 3.59 2.03 5.91
C ILE A 181 2.56 2.49 6.95
N SER A 182 3.00 3.10 8.05
CA SER A 182 2.09 3.62 9.08
C SER A 182 2.43 5.02 9.56
N ASP A 183 1.45 5.69 10.18
CA ASP A 183 1.62 6.95 10.92
C ASP A 183 2.31 8.05 10.09
N SER A 184 1.97 8.15 8.80
CA SER A 184 2.72 8.96 7.84
C SER A 184 1.83 9.89 7.03
N GLN A 185 2.41 10.98 6.52
CA GLN A 185 1.71 11.95 5.69
C GLN A 185 2.46 12.27 4.38
N GLY A 186 1.73 12.44 3.28
CA GLY A 186 2.31 12.81 1.98
C GLY A 186 1.89 11.91 0.82
N GLN A 187 2.84 11.51 -0.03
CA GLN A 187 2.59 10.70 -1.21
C GLN A 187 3.32 9.36 -1.11
N PHE A 188 2.57 8.26 -1.24
CA PHE A 188 3.07 6.90 -1.07
C PHE A 188 2.93 6.09 -2.37
N ASN A 189 4.06 5.63 -2.90
CA ASN A 189 4.15 4.74 -4.05
C ASN A 189 4.78 3.42 -3.61
N ALA A 190 3.98 2.36 -3.43
CA ALA A 190 4.47 1.07 -2.96
C ALA A 190 4.24 -0.03 -3.99
N SER A 191 5.23 -0.93 -4.16
CA SER A 191 5.03 -2.09 -5.03
C SER A 191 5.79 -3.32 -4.60
N THR A 192 5.17 -4.50 -4.77
CA THR A 192 5.84 -5.79 -4.61
C THR A 192 5.36 -6.82 -5.63
N GLU A 193 6.11 -7.88 -5.89
CA GLU A 193 5.64 -8.97 -6.76
C GLU A 193 4.92 -10.04 -5.93
N GLY A 194 5.56 -10.54 -4.88
CA GLY A 194 5.03 -11.63 -4.04
C GLY A 194 4.40 -11.22 -2.72
N GLY A 195 4.81 -10.09 -2.12
CA GLY A 195 4.40 -9.69 -0.79
C GLY A 195 3.01 -9.05 -0.72
N SER A 196 2.51 -8.89 0.49
CA SER A 196 1.33 -8.06 0.79
C SER A 196 1.74 -6.63 1.12
N ILE A 197 0.83 -5.69 0.91
CA ILE A 197 1.03 -4.27 1.21
C ILE A 197 0.00 -3.84 2.25
N ARG A 198 0.45 -3.21 3.32
CA ARG A 198 -0.41 -2.63 4.36
C ARG A 198 -0.12 -1.14 4.53
N PHE A 199 -1.18 -0.35 4.59
CA PHE A 199 -1.15 1.05 4.98
C PHE A 199 -2.07 1.27 6.18
N SER A 200 -1.58 1.96 7.21
CA SER A 200 -2.40 2.33 8.38
C SER A 200 -2.17 3.75 8.85
N ASP A 201 -3.21 4.46 9.27
CA ASP A 201 -3.09 5.79 9.90
C ASP A 201 -2.35 6.82 9.02
N LEU A 202 -2.79 6.95 7.76
CA LEU A 202 -2.12 7.83 6.79
C LEU A 202 -2.95 9.04 6.38
N ASN A 203 -2.24 10.13 6.08
CA ASN A 203 -2.79 11.32 5.46
C ASN A 203 -2.13 11.63 4.11
N GLY A 204 -2.80 11.36 3.01
CA GLY A 204 -2.37 11.75 1.67
C GLY A 204 -2.68 10.71 0.59
N SER A 205 -1.92 10.72 -0.50
CA SER A 205 -2.23 9.95 -1.72
C SER A 205 -1.46 8.63 -1.77
N ILE A 206 -2.13 7.57 -2.23
CA ILE A 206 -1.58 6.21 -2.29
C ILE A 206 -1.69 5.66 -3.72
N ASP A 207 -0.58 5.17 -4.27
CA ASP A 207 -0.55 4.28 -5.44
C ASP A 207 0.21 3.00 -5.08
N ALA A 208 -0.53 1.90 -4.98
CA ALA A 208 0.01 0.61 -4.56
C ALA A 208 -0.29 -0.52 -5.54
N GLN A 209 0.69 -1.41 -5.74
CA GLN A 209 0.48 -2.61 -6.54
C GLN A 209 1.19 -3.85 -6.00
N THR A 210 0.51 -5.00 -6.05
CA THR A 210 1.15 -6.31 -5.88
C THR A 210 0.70 -7.30 -6.95
N SER A 211 1.43 -8.40 -7.18
CA SER A 211 0.97 -9.46 -8.08
C SER A 211 0.27 -10.58 -7.30
N GLY A 212 0.93 -11.12 -6.28
CA GLY A 212 0.42 -12.26 -5.51
C GLY A 212 -0.27 -11.91 -4.18
N GLY A 213 0.16 -10.85 -3.50
CA GLY A 213 -0.30 -10.55 -2.14
C GLY A 213 -1.61 -9.77 -2.07
N SER A 214 -2.10 -9.59 -0.84
CA SER A 214 -3.26 -8.75 -0.54
C SER A 214 -2.83 -7.29 -0.29
N ILE A 215 -3.79 -6.37 -0.40
CA ILE A 215 -3.62 -4.97 -0.02
C ILE A 215 -4.60 -4.65 1.10
N GLU A 216 -4.09 -4.13 2.21
CA GLU A 216 -4.86 -3.70 3.38
C GLU A 216 -4.69 -2.19 3.58
N LEU A 217 -5.82 -1.48 3.69
CA LEU A 217 -5.89 -0.04 3.95
C LEU A 217 -6.71 0.19 5.21
N ASP A 218 -6.17 0.94 6.17
CA ASP A 218 -6.80 1.15 7.47
C ASP A 218 -6.63 2.62 7.92
N HIS A 219 -7.71 3.33 8.23
CA HIS A 219 -7.68 4.72 8.71
C HIS A 219 -6.87 5.66 7.79
N ILE A 220 -7.35 5.88 6.56
CA ILE A 220 -6.66 6.70 5.56
C ILE A 220 -7.52 7.91 5.18
N THR A 221 -6.93 9.10 5.21
CA THR A 221 -7.53 10.33 4.69
C THR A 221 -6.65 10.88 3.57
N GLY A 222 -7.22 11.42 2.50
CA GLY A 222 -6.43 12.03 1.43
C GLY A 222 -7.21 12.35 0.17
N ASP A 223 -6.50 12.74 -0.88
CA ASP A 223 -7.13 13.09 -2.15
C ASP A 223 -7.49 11.85 -2.98
N GLU A 224 -6.55 10.93 -3.15
CA GLU A 224 -6.69 9.77 -4.04
C GLU A 224 -5.92 8.54 -3.56
N ILE A 225 -6.60 7.38 -3.61
CA ILE A 225 -6.08 6.06 -3.33
C ILE A 225 -6.34 5.17 -4.54
N SER A 226 -5.27 4.63 -5.12
CA SER A 226 -5.31 3.68 -6.23
C SER A 226 -4.52 2.43 -5.85
N CYS A 227 -5.20 1.29 -5.74
CA CYS A 227 -4.57 0.02 -5.37
C CYS A 227 -4.95 -1.09 -6.34
N ARG A 228 -3.97 -1.92 -6.70
CA ARG A 228 -4.19 -3.05 -7.61
C ARG A 228 -3.45 -4.32 -7.19
N THR A 229 -4.10 -5.47 -7.30
CA THR A 229 -3.45 -6.78 -7.18
C THR A 229 -3.90 -7.75 -8.27
N SER A 230 -3.14 -8.79 -8.58
CA SER A 230 -3.60 -9.82 -9.54
C SER A 230 -4.32 -10.95 -8.82
N GLY A 231 -3.71 -11.51 -7.77
CA GLY A 231 -4.22 -12.70 -7.08
C GLY A 231 -4.87 -12.46 -5.72
N GLY A 232 -4.45 -11.42 -5.00
CA GLY A 232 -4.87 -11.21 -3.62
C GLY A 232 -6.19 -10.45 -3.47
N ASN A 233 -6.64 -10.37 -2.21
CA ASN A 233 -7.80 -9.56 -1.84
C ASN A 233 -7.39 -8.12 -1.59
N ILE A 234 -8.35 -7.20 -1.70
CA ILE A 234 -8.19 -5.83 -1.22
C ILE A 234 -9.18 -5.60 -0.09
N GLN A 235 -8.69 -5.14 1.05
CA GLN A 235 -9.51 -4.74 2.19
C GLN A 235 -9.24 -3.26 2.50
N ALA A 236 -10.31 -2.49 2.69
CA ALA A 236 -10.20 -1.10 3.11
C ALA A 236 -11.20 -0.77 4.22
N GLU A 237 -10.72 -0.09 5.26
CA GLU A 237 -11.48 0.25 6.45
C GLU A 237 -11.22 1.71 6.87
N VAL A 238 -12.30 2.45 7.17
CA VAL A 238 -12.26 3.87 7.60
C VAL A 238 -11.44 4.73 6.64
N ILE A 239 -12.00 5.02 5.47
CA ILE A 239 -11.31 5.78 4.42
C ILE A 239 -12.10 7.03 4.04
N SER A 240 -11.43 8.18 3.90
CA SER A 240 -11.99 9.41 3.36
C SER A 240 -11.13 9.93 2.21
N ALA A 241 -11.46 9.52 0.98
CA ALA A 241 -10.71 9.83 -0.24
C ALA A 241 -11.48 9.43 -1.51
N LYS A 242 -10.97 9.82 -2.70
CA LYS A 242 -11.30 9.09 -3.94
C LYS A 242 -10.58 7.75 -3.94
N VAL A 243 -11.30 6.65 -4.15
CA VAL A 243 -10.81 5.27 -4.02
C VAL A 243 -10.98 4.53 -5.35
N THR A 244 -9.91 3.91 -5.84
CA THR A 244 -9.93 2.98 -6.98
C THR A 244 -9.23 1.68 -6.61
N LEU A 245 -9.96 0.58 -6.49
CA LEU A 245 -9.43 -0.73 -6.09
C LEU A 245 -9.69 -1.78 -7.16
N LYS A 246 -8.64 -2.47 -7.58
CA LYS A 246 -8.71 -3.44 -8.68
C LYS A 246 -8.02 -4.75 -8.32
N THR A 247 -8.70 -5.88 -8.51
CA THR A 247 -8.09 -7.20 -8.44
C THR A 247 -8.50 -8.06 -9.63
N SER A 248 -7.82 -9.17 -9.90
CA SER A 248 -8.28 -10.13 -10.92
C SER A 248 -8.89 -11.38 -10.27
N GLY A 249 -8.17 -12.00 -9.33
CA GLY A 249 -8.61 -13.23 -8.67
C GLY A 249 -9.29 -13.06 -7.31
N GLY A 250 -8.96 -12.02 -6.56
CA GLY A 250 -9.45 -11.83 -5.19
C GLY A 250 -10.76 -11.06 -5.08
N GLY A 251 -11.29 -11.01 -3.87
CA GLY A 251 -12.43 -10.15 -3.51
C GLY A 251 -12.00 -8.75 -3.07
N ILE A 252 -12.96 -7.84 -3.02
CA ILE A 252 -12.79 -6.48 -2.48
C ILE A 252 -13.77 -6.32 -1.33
N ASN A 253 -13.25 -6.00 -0.14
CA ASN A 253 -14.04 -5.77 1.07
C ASN A 253 -13.86 -4.32 1.54
N LEU A 254 -14.96 -3.59 1.66
CA LEU A 254 -14.98 -2.21 2.16
C LEU A 254 -15.81 -2.09 3.42
N ASN A 255 -15.31 -1.32 4.38
CA ASN A 255 -16.05 -0.92 5.56
C ASN A 255 -15.82 0.57 5.85
N ASN A 256 -16.90 1.35 5.92
CA ASN A 256 -16.87 2.76 6.30
C ASN A 256 -15.99 3.63 5.39
N ILE A 257 -16.45 3.83 4.15
CA ILE A 257 -15.71 4.56 3.10
C ILE A 257 -16.51 5.79 2.67
N GLU A 258 -15.90 6.97 2.72
CA GLU A 258 -16.47 8.23 2.25
C GLU A 258 -15.69 8.77 1.03
N GLY A 259 -16.39 8.97 -0.09
CA GLY A 259 -15.83 9.59 -1.30
C GLY A 259 -16.31 8.97 -2.60
N ASN A 260 -15.50 9.09 -3.65
CA ASN A 260 -15.79 8.50 -4.97
C ASN A 260 -15.07 7.16 -5.10
N ILE A 261 -15.82 6.07 -5.18
CA ILE A 261 -15.35 4.69 -5.05
C ILE A 261 -15.55 3.96 -6.39
N ASP A 262 -14.48 3.40 -6.96
CA ASP A 262 -14.47 2.55 -8.17
C ASP A 262 -13.81 1.21 -7.88
N LEU A 263 -14.59 0.13 -7.91
CA LEU A 263 -14.19 -1.23 -7.56
C LEU A 263 -14.32 -2.15 -8.76
N SER A 264 -13.28 -2.94 -9.01
CA SER A 264 -13.32 -3.94 -10.06
C SER A 264 -12.58 -5.23 -9.68
N THR A 265 -13.24 -6.36 -9.89
CA THR A 265 -12.61 -7.70 -9.85
C THR A 265 -13.04 -8.55 -11.05
N SER A 266 -12.31 -9.63 -11.36
CA SER A 266 -12.74 -10.58 -12.40
C SER A 266 -13.36 -11.84 -11.82
N GLY A 267 -12.83 -12.36 -10.71
CA GLY A 267 -13.26 -13.65 -10.13
C GLY A 267 -13.72 -13.62 -8.68
N GLY A 268 -13.67 -12.45 -8.02
CA GLY A 268 -14.05 -12.32 -6.61
C GLY A 268 -15.38 -11.61 -6.38
N ASN A 269 -15.83 -11.65 -5.13
CA ASN A 269 -16.96 -10.85 -4.66
C ASN A 269 -16.53 -9.41 -4.37
N ILE A 270 -17.49 -8.50 -4.42
CA ILE A 270 -17.36 -7.14 -3.92
C ILE A 270 -18.34 -6.99 -2.77
N ASP A 271 -17.82 -6.81 -1.56
CA ASP A 271 -18.61 -6.61 -0.34
C ASP A 271 -18.30 -5.19 0.18
N ALA A 272 -19.31 -4.34 0.27
CA ALA A 272 -19.13 -2.95 0.69
C ALA A 272 -20.19 -2.53 1.70
N VAL A 273 -19.75 -2.12 2.88
CA VAL A 273 -20.59 -1.78 4.03
C VAL A 273 -20.29 -0.33 4.46
N LEU A 274 -21.35 0.43 4.78
CA LEU A 274 -21.23 1.82 5.26
C LEU A 274 -20.49 2.74 4.27
N CYS A 275 -20.85 2.69 2.99
CA CYS A 275 -20.25 3.55 1.97
C CYS A 275 -21.07 4.82 1.73
N LYS A 276 -20.42 5.99 1.74
CA LYS A 276 -21.02 7.29 1.49
C LYS A 276 -20.36 7.99 0.30
N GLY A 277 -21.16 8.40 -0.70
CA GLY A 277 -20.68 9.05 -1.92
C GLY A 277 -21.07 8.27 -3.18
N SER A 278 -20.24 8.33 -4.24
CA SER A 278 -20.50 7.55 -5.46
C SER A 278 -19.82 6.20 -5.39
N LEU A 279 -20.54 5.12 -5.65
CA LEU A 279 -20.03 3.75 -5.63
C LEU A 279 -20.24 3.08 -6.97
N LYS A 280 -19.13 2.72 -7.63
CA LYS A 280 -19.12 1.93 -8.86
C LYS A 280 -18.50 0.57 -8.59
N CYS A 281 -19.20 -0.50 -8.92
CA CYS A 281 -18.78 -1.88 -8.65
C CYS A 281 -18.90 -2.74 -9.91
N ASN A 282 -17.84 -3.43 -10.28
CA ASN A 282 -17.83 -4.32 -11.45
C ASN A 282 -17.16 -5.65 -11.13
N THR A 283 -17.84 -6.77 -11.36
CA THR A 283 -17.22 -8.11 -11.34
C THR A 283 -17.61 -8.94 -12.55
N SER A 284 -16.73 -9.82 -13.04
CA SER A 284 -17.08 -10.75 -14.14
C SER A 284 -17.73 -12.03 -13.62
N ALA A 285 -17.20 -12.57 -12.51
CA ALA A 285 -17.72 -13.74 -11.84
C ALA A 285 -17.63 -13.52 -10.33
N GLY A 286 -18.75 -13.21 -9.71
CA GLY A 286 -18.81 -12.89 -8.29
C GLY A 286 -20.09 -12.15 -7.92
N ASN A 287 -20.42 -12.20 -6.63
CA ASN A 287 -21.54 -11.45 -6.09
C ASN A 287 -21.10 -10.03 -5.72
N ILE A 288 -22.04 -9.10 -5.77
CA ILE A 288 -21.88 -7.74 -5.24
C ILE A 288 -22.86 -7.59 -4.07
N SER A 289 -22.36 -7.41 -2.86
CA SER A 289 -23.16 -7.13 -1.66
C SER A 289 -22.88 -5.72 -1.16
N LEU A 290 -23.90 -4.86 -1.18
CA LEU A 290 -23.82 -3.46 -0.82
C LEU A 290 -24.77 -3.19 0.35
N GLU A 291 -24.23 -2.81 1.50
CA GLU A 291 -25.00 -2.62 2.74
C GLU A 291 -24.81 -1.20 3.30
N GLU A 292 -25.89 -0.59 3.76
CA GLU A 292 -25.89 0.76 4.33
C GLU A 292 -25.25 1.82 3.42
N VAL A 293 -25.56 1.77 2.12
CA VAL A 293 -24.98 2.71 1.13
C VAL A 293 -25.78 4.00 1.07
N ILE A 294 -25.08 5.14 1.12
CA ILE A 294 -25.63 6.49 1.03
C ILE A 294 -25.00 7.22 -0.16
N GLY A 295 -25.72 7.30 -1.27
CA GLY A 295 -25.33 8.09 -2.44
C GLY A 295 -25.65 7.36 -3.74
N SER A 296 -24.84 7.56 -4.77
CA SER A 296 -25.07 6.94 -6.08
C SER A 296 -24.43 5.57 -6.18
N VAL A 297 -25.10 4.62 -6.86
CA VAL A 297 -24.62 3.25 -7.08
C VAL A 297 -24.71 2.90 -8.56
N ASP A 298 -23.62 2.37 -9.12
CA ASP A 298 -23.55 1.73 -10.43
C ASP A 298 -22.89 0.36 -10.28
N ALA A 299 -23.68 -0.71 -10.26
CA ALA A 299 -23.22 -2.06 -9.97
C ALA A 299 -23.51 -3.02 -11.13
N PHE A 300 -22.48 -3.72 -11.59
CA PHE A 300 -22.57 -4.68 -12.69
C PHE A 300 -21.86 -6.00 -12.38
N THR A 301 -22.52 -7.13 -12.66
CA THR A 301 -21.87 -8.44 -12.70
C THR A 301 -22.29 -9.26 -13.91
N SER A 302 -21.35 -9.94 -14.57
CA SER A 302 -21.71 -10.86 -15.66
C SER A 302 -22.23 -12.21 -15.15
N ALA A 303 -21.75 -12.68 -14.01
CA ALA A 303 -22.19 -13.93 -13.41
C ALA A 303 -22.16 -13.82 -11.89
N GLY A 304 -23.32 -13.61 -11.29
CA GLY A 304 -23.47 -13.45 -9.86
C GLY A 304 -24.69 -12.61 -9.50
N ASN A 305 -24.97 -12.58 -8.20
CA ASN A 305 -26.09 -11.83 -7.64
C ASN A 305 -25.64 -10.45 -7.22
N ILE A 306 -26.55 -9.47 -7.28
CA ILE A 306 -26.35 -8.16 -6.67
C ILE A 306 -27.40 -7.97 -5.58
N SER A 307 -26.93 -7.69 -4.36
CA SER A 307 -27.77 -7.29 -3.23
C SER A 307 -27.42 -5.87 -2.84
N LEU A 308 -28.44 -5.01 -2.72
CA LEU A 308 -28.28 -3.61 -2.34
C LEU A 308 -29.26 -3.25 -1.21
N ASP A 309 -28.72 -2.81 -0.08
CA ASP A 309 -29.48 -2.19 1.01
C ASP A 309 -29.19 -0.68 1.06
N LEU A 310 -30.21 0.11 0.76
CA LEU A 310 -30.09 1.57 0.63
C LEU A 310 -30.37 2.27 1.95
N THR A 311 -29.55 3.27 2.23
CA THR A 311 -29.81 4.25 3.28
C THR A 311 -30.03 5.63 2.67
N TYR A 312 -30.97 6.38 3.24
CA TYR A 312 -31.36 7.69 2.71
C TYR A 312 -31.02 8.82 3.67
N ASP A 313 -30.20 9.75 3.18
CA ASP A 313 -29.95 11.03 3.80
C ASP A 313 -30.46 12.13 2.86
N SER A 314 -31.54 12.81 3.29
CA SER A 314 -32.16 13.89 2.51
C SER A 314 -31.27 15.10 2.24
N SER A 315 -30.13 15.22 2.93
CA SER A 315 -29.15 16.28 2.68
C SER A 315 -28.32 16.04 1.42
N ILE A 316 -28.21 14.78 0.97
CA ILE A 316 -27.48 14.39 -0.24
C ILE A 316 -28.44 14.48 -1.44
N LYS A 317 -27.99 15.12 -2.52
CA LYS A 317 -28.83 15.40 -3.70
C LYS A 317 -28.56 14.48 -4.88
N ASP A 318 -27.33 13.97 -4.97
CA ASP A 318 -26.86 13.22 -6.12
C ASP A 318 -27.01 11.72 -5.87
N TYR A 319 -28.26 11.27 -5.93
CA TYR A 319 -28.61 9.87 -5.93
C TYR A 319 -28.97 9.40 -7.35
N SER A 320 -28.41 8.27 -7.75
CA SER A 320 -28.86 7.47 -8.87
C SER A 320 -28.45 6.04 -8.62
N PHE A 321 -29.32 5.10 -8.99
CA PHE A 321 -29.06 3.68 -8.77
C PHE A 321 -29.21 2.93 -10.08
N ASN A 322 -28.15 2.28 -10.51
CA ASN A 322 -28.13 1.38 -11.64
C ASN A 322 -27.57 0.03 -11.17
N MET A 323 -28.34 -1.04 -11.39
CA MET A 323 -27.90 -2.40 -11.09
C MET A 323 -28.20 -3.31 -12.26
N GLU A 324 -27.17 -4.04 -12.70
CA GLU A 324 -27.27 -4.93 -13.86
C GLU A 324 -26.56 -6.26 -13.62
N THR A 325 -27.24 -7.36 -13.94
CA THR A 325 -26.63 -8.70 -13.97
C THR A 325 -27.00 -9.45 -15.25
N ASP A 326 -26.00 -10.04 -15.91
CA ASP A 326 -26.26 -10.89 -17.08
C ASP A 326 -26.83 -12.25 -16.65
N ALA A 327 -26.25 -12.86 -15.61
CA ALA A 327 -26.67 -14.15 -15.08
C ALA A 327 -26.64 -14.16 -13.55
N GLY A 328 -27.80 -13.92 -12.95
CA GLY A 328 -27.98 -13.89 -11.50
C GLY A 328 -29.20 -13.08 -11.09
N ASP A 329 -29.44 -13.02 -9.78
CA ASP A 329 -30.57 -12.34 -9.19
C ASP A 329 -30.19 -10.94 -8.69
N LEU A 330 -31.14 -10.00 -8.78
CA LEU A 330 -31.05 -8.69 -8.14
C LEU A 330 -31.97 -8.64 -6.92
N ILE A 331 -31.43 -8.19 -5.79
CA ILE A 331 -32.19 -7.92 -4.58
C ILE A 331 -31.93 -6.48 -4.16
N VAL A 332 -32.99 -5.68 -3.99
CA VAL A 332 -32.88 -4.32 -3.49
C VAL A 332 -33.82 -4.10 -2.30
N HIS A 333 -33.30 -3.47 -1.26
CA HIS A 333 -34.08 -2.99 -0.11
C HIS A 333 -34.14 -1.47 -0.18
N ILE A 334 -35.36 -0.94 -0.24
CA ILE A 334 -35.63 0.49 -0.45
C ILE A 334 -36.27 1.07 0.81
N PRO A 335 -35.64 2.06 1.48
CA PRO A 335 -36.22 2.67 2.67
C PRO A 335 -37.44 3.52 2.29
N LYS A 336 -38.50 3.46 3.12
CA LYS A 336 -39.77 4.19 2.90
C LYS A 336 -39.65 5.71 2.65
N GLY A 337 -38.54 6.32 3.12
CA GLY A 337 -38.27 7.75 2.97
C GLY A 337 -37.69 8.15 1.62
N LEU A 338 -37.07 7.21 0.88
CA LEU A 338 -36.30 7.50 -0.33
C LEU A 338 -37.23 7.68 -1.55
N PRO A 339 -37.25 8.86 -2.18
CA PRO A 339 -38.17 9.14 -3.30
C PRO A 339 -37.67 8.57 -4.63
N VAL A 340 -37.79 7.25 -4.85
CA VAL A 340 -37.32 6.58 -6.07
C VAL A 340 -38.39 6.35 -7.14
N SER A 341 -38.03 6.54 -8.39
CA SER A 341 -38.74 6.07 -9.58
C SER A 341 -38.11 4.75 -10.00
N ILE A 342 -38.88 3.67 -9.93
CA ILE A 342 -38.43 2.30 -10.15
C ILE A 342 -38.70 1.92 -11.59
N GLU A 343 -37.64 1.55 -12.30
CA GLU A 343 -37.70 0.90 -13.62
C GLU A 343 -36.95 -0.43 -13.55
N SER A 344 -37.68 -1.53 -13.65
CA SER A 344 -37.10 -2.88 -13.62
C SER A 344 -37.35 -3.60 -14.93
N THR A 345 -36.32 -4.22 -15.51
CA THR A 345 -36.42 -5.04 -16.72
C THR A 345 -35.76 -6.39 -16.49
N ILE A 346 -36.48 -7.47 -16.80
CA ILE A 346 -35.96 -8.83 -16.81
C ILE A 346 -36.03 -9.36 -18.24
N TYR A 347 -34.90 -9.70 -18.83
CA TYR A 347 -34.82 -10.40 -20.11
C TYR A 347 -34.83 -11.93 -19.88
N GLY A 348 -34.84 -12.72 -20.95
CA GLY A 348 -34.77 -14.19 -20.85
C GLY A 348 -36.04 -14.89 -20.34
N THR A 349 -37.00 -14.16 -19.78
CA THR A 349 -38.27 -14.71 -19.26
C THR A 349 -39.51 -13.94 -19.72
N GLY A 350 -40.65 -14.64 -19.81
CA GLY A 350 -41.97 -14.03 -19.96
C GLY A 350 -42.82 -14.11 -18.69
N SER A 351 -42.31 -14.73 -17.63
CA SER A 351 -43.04 -14.99 -16.39
C SER A 351 -42.99 -13.79 -15.46
N THR A 352 -44.15 -13.19 -15.19
CA THR A 352 -44.23 -12.05 -14.24
C THR A 352 -43.88 -12.44 -12.80
N LYS A 353 -43.82 -13.73 -12.47
CA LYS A 353 -43.43 -14.24 -11.14
C LYS A 353 -41.95 -14.02 -10.80
N GLU A 354 -41.12 -13.72 -11.81
CA GLU A 354 -39.69 -13.45 -11.61
C GLU A 354 -39.43 -12.01 -11.18
N LEU A 355 -40.44 -11.13 -11.26
CA LEU A 355 -40.41 -9.80 -10.69
C LEU A 355 -41.24 -9.79 -9.39
N ASN A 356 -40.55 -9.92 -8.26
CA ASN A 356 -41.15 -9.92 -6.92
C ASN A 356 -40.99 -8.53 -6.30
N SER A 357 -42.09 -7.90 -5.89
CA SER A 357 -42.04 -6.55 -5.31
C SER A 357 -43.04 -6.39 -4.18
N GLU A 358 -42.58 -5.90 -3.03
CA GLU A 358 -43.42 -5.45 -1.92
C GLU A 358 -44.03 -4.06 -2.19
N ILE A 359 -43.42 -3.31 -3.10
CA ILE A 359 -43.91 -2.01 -3.57
C ILE A 359 -44.86 -2.24 -4.76
N PRO A 360 -46.02 -1.57 -4.84
CA PRO A 360 -46.92 -1.71 -5.97
C PRO A 360 -46.26 -1.30 -7.30
N LEU A 361 -46.16 -2.25 -8.25
CA LEU A 361 -45.62 -2.02 -9.59
C LEU A 361 -46.69 -2.25 -10.66
N LYS A 362 -46.63 -1.46 -11.73
CA LYS A 362 -47.29 -1.77 -13.00
C LYS A 362 -46.40 -2.70 -13.81
N ILE A 363 -46.76 -3.99 -13.82
CA ILE A 363 -45.99 -5.05 -14.49
C ILE A 363 -46.59 -5.34 -15.87
N THR A 364 -45.72 -5.44 -16.88
CA THR A 364 -46.07 -5.87 -18.23
C THR A 364 -45.12 -6.98 -18.68
N SER A 365 -45.62 -7.93 -19.45
CA SER A 365 -44.81 -8.99 -20.06
C SER A 365 -45.05 -9.00 -21.57
N LYS A 366 -43.98 -9.03 -22.35
CA LYS A 366 -44.02 -9.08 -23.82
C LYS A 366 -42.87 -9.95 -24.33
N GLY A 367 -43.21 -11.11 -24.90
CA GLY A 367 -42.20 -12.07 -25.38
C GLY A 367 -41.37 -12.62 -24.22
N SER A 368 -40.05 -12.56 -24.33
CA SER A 368 -39.07 -12.94 -23.30
C SER A 368 -38.57 -11.71 -22.54
N THR A 369 -39.47 -10.78 -22.23
CA THR A 369 -39.14 -9.60 -21.42
C THR A 369 -40.28 -9.26 -20.48
N VAL A 370 -39.95 -9.10 -19.20
CA VAL A 370 -40.83 -8.59 -18.15
C VAL A 370 -40.35 -7.21 -17.75
N LYS A 371 -41.27 -6.24 -17.65
CA LYS A 371 -40.99 -4.88 -17.20
C LYS A 371 -41.89 -4.48 -16.06
N GLY A 372 -41.33 -3.80 -15.07
CA GLY A 372 -42.02 -3.22 -13.94
C GLY A 372 -41.72 -1.73 -13.82
N THR A 373 -42.75 -0.94 -13.51
CA THR A 373 -42.60 0.49 -13.23
C THR A 373 -43.36 0.85 -11.96
N GLY A 374 -42.79 1.70 -11.12
CA GLY A 374 -43.39 2.12 -9.86
C GLY A 374 -42.72 3.34 -9.30
N THR A 375 -43.28 3.91 -8.23
CA THR A 375 -42.68 5.07 -7.55
C THR A 375 -42.82 4.95 -6.04
N VAL A 376 -41.86 5.52 -5.33
CA VAL A 376 -41.89 5.75 -3.89
C VAL A 376 -41.78 7.26 -3.68
N LYS A 377 -42.61 7.81 -2.79
CA LYS A 377 -42.57 9.24 -2.36
C LYS A 377 -42.44 10.26 -3.51
N GLY A 378 -43.12 10.01 -4.64
CA GLY A 378 -43.13 10.91 -5.79
C GLY A 378 -42.07 10.64 -6.86
N GLY A 379 -41.10 9.77 -6.59
CA GLY A 379 -40.18 9.21 -7.58
C GLY A 379 -39.25 10.21 -8.28
N THR A 380 -38.49 10.98 -7.50
CA THR A 380 -37.54 11.97 -8.05
C THR A 380 -36.16 11.39 -8.35
N ILE A 381 -35.80 10.25 -7.77
CA ILE A 381 -34.49 9.61 -7.88
C ILE A 381 -34.62 8.36 -8.77
N PRO A 382 -33.83 8.22 -9.85
CA PRO A 382 -33.92 7.04 -10.71
C PRO A 382 -33.34 5.78 -10.03
N LEU A 383 -34.08 4.67 -10.11
CA LEU A 383 -33.64 3.32 -9.75
C LEU A 383 -33.88 2.39 -10.95
N LEU A 384 -32.79 2.07 -11.66
CA LEU A 384 -32.78 1.16 -12.81
C LEU A 384 -32.26 -0.20 -12.39
N LEU A 385 -33.04 -1.24 -12.67
CA LEU A 385 -32.74 -2.63 -12.34
C LEU A 385 -32.85 -3.49 -13.59
N THR A 386 -31.77 -4.17 -13.97
CA THR A 386 -31.72 -4.99 -15.19
C THR A 386 -31.17 -6.38 -14.89
N ALA A 387 -31.95 -7.43 -15.16
CA ALA A 387 -31.50 -8.82 -15.07
C ALA A 387 -31.72 -9.53 -16.41
N HIS A 388 -30.73 -10.26 -16.94
CA HIS A 388 -30.91 -10.96 -18.23
C HIS A 388 -31.34 -12.41 -18.08
N TYR A 389 -30.78 -13.15 -17.13
CA TYR A 389 -31.13 -14.53 -16.82
C TYR A 389 -31.19 -14.72 -15.30
N GLY A 390 -32.28 -14.25 -14.70
CA GLY A 390 -32.51 -14.34 -13.26
C GLY A 390 -33.77 -13.58 -12.85
N SER A 391 -33.88 -13.25 -11.57
CA SER A 391 -35.04 -12.59 -10.99
C SER A 391 -34.70 -11.24 -10.38
N ILE A 392 -35.72 -10.40 -10.21
CA ILE A 392 -35.60 -9.13 -9.48
C ILE A 392 -36.53 -9.18 -8.28
N THR A 393 -35.98 -8.93 -7.09
CA THR A 393 -36.71 -8.82 -5.83
C THR A 393 -36.55 -7.42 -5.25
N ILE A 394 -37.67 -6.70 -5.11
CA ILE A 394 -37.73 -5.36 -4.52
C ILE A 394 -38.47 -5.45 -3.18
N LYS A 395 -37.77 -5.11 -2.10
CA LYS A 395 -38.30 -5.07 -0.75
C LYS A 395 -38.36 -3.65 -0.22
N GLN A 396 -39.23 -3.43 0.77
CA GLN A 396 -39.38 -2.13 1.40
C GLN A 396 -39.17 -2.24 2.91
N ASN A 397 -38.15 -1.57 3.44
CA ASN A 397 -37.88 -1.46 4.88
C ASN A 397 -38.48 -0.17 5.49
#